data_AF-A0A3Q2CVN1-F1
#
_entry.id   AF-A0A3Q2CVN1-F1
#
_cell.length_a   1.000
_cell.length_b   1.000
_cell.length_c   1.000
_cell.angle_alpha   90.00
_cell.angle_beta   90.00
_cell.angle_gamma   90.00
#
_symmetry.space_group_name_H-M   'P 1'
#
loop_
_entity.id
_entity.type
_entity.pdbx_description
1 polymer ?
#
loop_
_entity_poly.entity_id
_entity_poly.type
_entity_poly.pdbx_seq_one_letter_code
_entity_poly.pdbx_strand_id
1 'polypeptide(L)'
;MARLSEHGIRLSSMSPSFLNSNSTSHTWPFSAVAELIDNASDPGVCAKQIWIDVVKISDELCLTFTDNGSGMTPNKLHKMLSFGFTEKGSGKASQNAIGLYGNGFKSGSMRLGRDALIFTKNGGCQTVGLLSQTYLQNIKAQAVIVPIVPFNQQTNILFKREGYSEASLAAILEHSIIKSQEEILTHFDSIPSKKGTKILIWNIRRAKDGKTEIDFDSDSSDFRLPEIHLEELKQGLRNSGTLRPEQNIPDMYYSLRAYLSILYLKPRTQVILRGKKVLAKLVSKSLTHIEHDVYKPQFSVSFCHLLIFSS
;
A
#
# COMPACT_ATOMS: atom_id res chain seq x y z
N MET A 1 14.47 7.24 -18.27
CA MET A 1 13.78 8.53 -18.07
C MET A 1 14.48 9.53 -18.94
N ALA A 2 13.74 10.30 -19.72
CA ALA A 2 14.34 11.30 -20.58
C ALA A 2 15.20 12.23 -19.71
N ARG A 3 16.49 12.30 -20.04
CA ARG A 3 17.33 13.42 -19.64
C ARG A 3 16.60 14.69 -20.09
N LEU A 4 16.63 15.72 -19.25
CA LEU A 4 16.11 17.07 -19.50
C LEU A 4 15.95 17.37 -21.01
N SER A 5 14.71 17.54 -21.44
CA SER A 5 14.31 18.09 -22.74
C SER A 5 15.28 17.79 -23.90
N GLU A 6 15.34 16.55 -24.38
CA GLU A 6 16.14 16.23 -25.59
C GLU A 6 15.73 17.08 -26.83
N HIS A 7 14.63 17.84 -26.77
CA HIS A 7 14.11 18.67 -27.85
C HIS A 7 13.57 20.06 -27.40
N GLY A 8 13.92 20.57 -26.22
CA GLY A 8 13.40 21.86 -25.71
C GLY A 8 11.91 21.87 -25.32
N ILE A 9 11.24 20.71 -25.39
CA ILE A 9 9.84 20.53 -24.98
C ILE A 9 9.77 20.34 -23.46
N ARG A 10 8.86 21.09 -22.82
CA ARG A 10 8.65 21.02 -21.36
C ARG A 10 7.96 19.70 -20.99
N LEU A 11 8.45 19.07 -19.92
CA LEU A 11 7.78 17.91 -19.33
C LEU A 11 6.57 18.36 -18.51
N SER A 12 5.50 17.56 -18.52
CA SER A 12 4.42 17.70 -17.54
C SER A 12 5.00 17.44 -16.15
N SER A 13 4.72 18.35 -15.23
CA SER A 13 5.15 18.26 -13.83
C SER A 13 3.95 18.08 -12.92
N MET A 14 4.21 17.58 -11.72
CA MET A 14 3.17 17.25 -10.76
C MET A 14 3.46 17.98 -9.47
N SER A 15 2.54 18.87 -9.11
CA SER A 15 2.59 19.62 -7.85
C SER A 15 2.56 18.65 -6.66
N PRO A 16 3.30 18.93 -5.57
CA PRO A 16 3.18 18.18 -4.32
C PRO A 16 1.73 18.07 -3.79
N SER A 17 0.88 19.08 -4.04
CA SER A 17 -0.53 19.05 -3.64
C SER A 17 -1.31 17.89 -4.27
N PHE A 18 -0.84 17.38 -5.42
CA PHE A 18 -1.45 16.22 -6.08
C PHE A 18 -1.37 14.95 -5.23
N LEU A 19 -0.35 14.80 -4.36
CA LEU A 19 -0.28 13.63 -3.47
C LEU A 19 -1.49 13.54 -2.55
N ASN A 20 -1.91 14.68 -1.99
CA ASN A 20 -3.11 14.76 -1.17
C ASN A 20 -4.37 14.58 -2.02
N SER A 21 -4.48 15.25 -3.17
CA SER A 21 -5.64 15.11 -4.06
C SER A 21 -5.83 13.69 -4.58
N ASN A 22 -4.74 12.97 -4.86
CA ASN A 22 -4.78 11.59 -5.32
C ASN A 22 -5.18 10.60 -4.21
N SER A 23 -5.00 10.98 -2.94
CA SER A 23 -5.41 10.16 -1.79
C SER A 23 -6.93 10.14 -1.57
N THR A 24 -7.66 11.14 -2.09
CA THR A 24 -9.11 11.27 -1.88
C THR A 24 -9.93 10.26 -2.69
N SER A 25 -9.30 9.50 -3.58
CA SER A 25 -9.92 8.34 -4.23
C SER A 25 -10.35 7.26 -3.23
N HIS A 26 -9.72 7.23 -2.05
CA HIS A 26 -10.05 6.31 -0.97
C HIS A 26 -10.89 7.01 0.11
N THR A 27 -12.21 6.84 0.05
CA THR A 27 -13.12 7.32 1.10
C THR A 27 -12.98 6.49 2.39
N TRP A 28 -12.58 5.22 2.26
CA TRP A 28 -12.46 4.27 3.36
C TRP A 28 -11.00 3.79 3.53
N PRO A 29 -10.38 3.90 4.71
CA PRO A 29 -8.94 3.64 4.89
C PRO A 29 -8.53 2.19 4.62
N PHE A 30 -9.41 1.20 4.82
CA PHE A 30 -9.06 -0.19 4.52
C PHE A 30 -8.92 -0.46 3.02
N SER A 31 -9.58 0.33 2.15
CA SER A 31 -9.33 0.26 0.71
C SER A 31 -7.90 0.71 0.35
N ALA A 32 -7.35 1.68 1.09
CA ALA A 32 -5.95 2.08 0.94
C ALA A 32 -4.97 1.02 1.46
N VAL A 33 -5.35 0.28 2.51
CA VAL A 33 -4.61 -0.90 2.97
C VAL A 33 -4.60 -2.00 1.90
N ALA A 34 -5.74 -2.28 1.26
CA ALA A 34 -5.86 -3.29 0.21
C ALA A 34 -4.88 -3.03 -0.95
N GLU A 35 -4.75 -1.78 -1.41
CA GLU A 35 -3.79 -1.40 -2.46
C GLU A 35 -2.34 -1.81 -2.15
N LEU A 36 -1.93 -1.75 -0.88
CA LEU A 36 -0.58 -2.16 -0.46
C LEU A 36 -0.43 -3.68 -0.47
N ILE A 37 -1.48 -4.41 -0.10
CA ILE A 37 -1.52 -5.88 -0.10
C ILE A 37 -1.56 -6.42 -1.54
N ASP A 38 -2.30 -5.76 -2.43
CA ASP A 38 -2.39 -6.11 -3.85
C ASP A 38 -1.01 -6.05 -4.50
N ASN A 39 -0.22 -5.02 -4.19
CA ASN A 39 1.14 -4.89 -4.69
C ASN A 39 2.06 -6.03 -4.23
N ALA A 40 1.91 -6.52 -3.00
CA ALA A 40 2.68 -7.67 -2.52
C ALA A 40 2.21 -9.00 -3.14
N SER A 41 0.90 -9.12 -3.38
CA SER A 41 0.25 -10.32 -3.92
C SER A 41 0.35 -10.45 -5.44
N ASP A 42 0.78 -9.39 -6.12
CA ASP A 42 0.89 -9.38 -7.57
C ASP A 42 1.87 -10.46 -8.09
N PRO A 43 1.60 -11.08 -9.25
CA PRO A 43 2.45 -12.13 -9.81
C PRO A 43 3.90 -11.71 -10.05
N GLY A 44 4.17 -10.41 -10.23
CA GLY A 44 5.53 -9.88 -10.38
C GLY A 44 6.31 -9.71 -9.07
N VAL A 45 5.66 -9.88 -7.92
CA VAL A 45 6.25 -9.80 -6.57
C VAL A 45 6.23 -11.16 -5.88
N CYS A 46 5.12 -11.91 -6.03
CA CYS A 46 4.94 -13.27 -5.50
C CYS A 46 5.28 -13.40 -4.01
N ALA A 47 4.90 -12.41 -3.18
CA ALA A 47 5.08 -12.55 -1.74
C ALA A 47 4.26 -13.73 -1.22
N LYS A 48 4.87 -14.57 -0.38
CA LYS A 48 4.15 -15.66 0.30
C LYS A 48 3.41 -15.13 1.53
N GLN A 49 4.00 -14.12 2.17
CA GLN A 49 3.52 -13.51 3.40
C GLN A 49 3.68 -12.00 3.33
N ILE A 50 2.69 -11.31 3.90
CA ILE A 50 2.75 -9.89 4.22
C ILE A 50 2.35 -9.69 5.69
N TRP A 51 3.16 -8.94 6.41
CA TRP A 51 2.98 -8.54 7.80
C TRP A 51 2.54 -7.09 7.85
N ILE A 52 1.43 -6.85 8.53
CA ILE A 52 0.83 -5.54 8.76
C ILE A 52 0.84 -5.29 10.26
N ASP A 53 1.51 -4.23 10.69
CA ASP A 53 1.61 -3.88 12.10
C ASP A 53 1.68 -2.37 12.30
N VAL A 54 1.53 -1.94 13.55
CA VAL A 54 1.71 -0.57 14.00
C VAL A 54 2.77 -0.55 15.08
N VAL A 55 3.77 0.30 14.90
CA VAL A 55 4.94 0.41 15.79
C VAL A 55 5.19 1.86 16.14
N LYS A 56 5.87 2.10 17.26
CA LYS A 56 6.34 3.43 17.64
C LYS A 56 7.82 3.56 17.29
N ILE A 57 8.19 4.56 16.49
CA ILE A 57 9.57 4.84 16.10
C ILE A 57 9.84 6.31 16.40
N SER A 58 10.83 6.60 17.25
CA SER A 58 11.15 7.98 17.65
C SER A 58 9.92 8.75 18.16
N ASP A 59 9.13 8.08 19.00
CA ASP A 59 7.82 8.52 19.51
C ASP A 59 6.69 8.72 18.49
N GLU A 60 6.92 8.47 17.21
CA GLU A 60 5.90 8.54 16.16
C GLU A 60 5.24 7.20 15.88
N LEU A 61 3.91 7.21 15.80
CA LEU A 61 3.11 6.04 15.46
C LEU A 61 3.20 5.78 13.95
N CYS A 62 3.63 4.57 13.60
CA CYS A 62 3.92 4.19 12.22
C CYS A 62 3.21 2.91 11.83
N LEU A 63 2.48 2.95 10.71
CA LEU A 63 1.97 1.76 10.04
C LEU A 63 3.09 1.09 9.24
N THR A 64 3.19 -0.22 9.35
CA THR A 64 4.20 -1.04 8.66
C THR A 64 3.53 -2.08 7.78
N PHE A 65 4.08 -2.24 6.57
CA PHE A 65 3.72 -3.31 5.64
C PHE A 65 5.01 -3.97 5.19
N THR A 66 5.26 -5.19 5.61
CA THR A 66 6.48 -5.94 5.24
C THR A 66 6.10 -7.17 4.47
N ASP A 67 6.70 -7.42 3.33
CA ASP A 67 6.50 -8.63 2.52
C ASP A 67 7.82 -9.34 2.24
N ASN A 68 7.73 -10.65 1.97
CA ASN A 68 8.88 -11.49 1.61
C ASN A 68 8.94 -11.82 0.11
N GLY A 69 8.40 -10.95 -0.74
CA GLY A 69 8.39 -11.09 -2.19
C GLY A 69 9.74 -10.80 -2.85
N SER A 70 9.70 -10.48 -4.14
CA SER A 70 10.90 -10.32 -4.97
C SER A 70 11.77 -9.10 -4.64
N GLY A 71 11.19 -8.09 -3.99
CA GLY A 71 11.76 -6.75 -3.88
C GLY A 71 11.92 -6.03 -5.23
N MET A 72 12.67 -4.92 -5.22
CA MET A 72 12.81 -4.02 -6.37
C MET A 72 14.27 -3.59 -6.58
N THR A 73 14.58 -3.24 -7.83
CA THR A 73 15.81 -2.48 -8.17
C THR A 73 15.58 -0.99 -7.90
N PRO A 74 16.64 -0.15 -7.83
CA PRO A 74 16.50 1.30 -7.65
C PRO A 74 15.60 1.94 -8.73
N ASN A 75 15.74 1.50 -9.98
CA ASN A 75 14.90 1.98 -11.08
C ASN A 75 13.43 1.54 -10.95
N LYS A 76 13.16 0.30 -10.49
CA LYS A 76 11.79 -0.18 -10.26
C LYS A 76 11.15 0.56 -9.08
N LEU A 77 11.90 0.86 -8.02
CA LEU A 77 11.44 1.69 -6.92
C LEU A 77 11.12 3.12 -7.40
N HIS A 78 11.98 3.72 -8.22
CA HIS A 78 11.70 5.03 -8.80
C HIS A 78 10.42 5.04 -9.64
N LYS A 79 10.21 4.02 -10.49
CA LYS A 79 8.95 3.82 -11.23
C LYS A 79 7.74 3.65 -10.31
N MET A 80 7.88 2.88 -9.21
CA MET A 80 6.81 2.72 -8.22
C MET A 80 6.41 4.06 -7.59
N LEU A 81 7.39 4.91 -7.27
CA LEU A 81 7.17 6.25 -6.72
C LEU A 81 6.70 7.27 -7.78
N SER A 82 6.94 7.00 -9.07
CA SER A 82 6.46 7.79 -10.19
C SER A 82 5.03 7.40 -10.60
N PHE A 83 4.28 8.29 -11.22
CA PHE A 83 2.87 8.05 -11.56
C PHE A 83 2.71 7.46 -12.96
N GLY A 84 1.74 6.56 -13.13
CA GLY A 84 1.40 5.97 -14.43
C GLY A 84 2.37 4.88 -14.93
N PHE A 85 3.43 4.58 -14.18
CA PHE A 85 4.34 3.49 -14.54
C PHE A 85 3.84 2.15 -13.97
N THR A 86 3.52 1.22 -14.87
CA THR A 86 3.33 -0.19 -14.52
C THR A 86 3.86 -1.06 -15.66
N GLU A 87 4.59 -2.12 -15.30
CA GLU A 87 5.04 -3.15 -16.25
C GLU A 87 4.12 -4.38 -16.19
N LYS A 88 3.07 -4.33 -15.36
CA LYS A 88 2.14 -5.45 -15.13
C LYS A 88 1.19 -5.70 -16.32
N GLY A 89 1.06 -4.73 -17.23
CA GLY A 89 0.17 -4.81 -18.40
C GLY A 89 0.75 -5.49 -19.65
N SER A 90 2.05 -5.81 -19.68
CA SER A 90 2.70 -6.41 -20.85
C SER A 90 2.85 -7.93 -20.74
N GLY A 91 2.22 -8.68 -21.66
CA GLY A 91 2.39 -10.14 -21.82
C GLY A 91 1.35 -11.01 -21.08
N LYS A 92 1.49 -12.34 -21.15
CA LYS A 92 0.52 -13.33 -20.60
C LYS A 92 0.30 -13.23 -19.08
N ALA A 93 1.18 -12.55 -18.35
CA ALA A 93 1.05 -12.31 -16.91
C ALA A 93 0.04 -11.20 -16.55
N SER A 94 -0.40 -10.39 -17.52
CA SER A 94 -1.33 -9.27 -17.30
C SER A 94 -2.72 -9.71 -16.88
N GLN A 95 -3.17 -10.90 -17.29
CA GLN A 95 -4.52 -11.38 -16.99
C GLN A 95 -4.77 -11.66 -15.50
N ASN A 96 -3.71 -11.71 -14.68
CA ASN A 96 -3.79 -12.04 -13.26
C ASN A 96 -3.20 -10.95 -12.34
N ALA A 97 -2.75 -9.82 -12.90
CA ALA A 97 -2.22 -8.71 -12.10
C ALA A 97 -3.35 -7.79 -11.64
N ILE A 98 -3.32 -7.38 -10.38
CA ILE A 98 -4.33 -6.52 -9.78
C ILE A 98 -4.02 -5.05 -10.12
N GLY A 99 -2.76 -4.64 -9.99
CA GLY A 99 -2.34 -3.25 -10.19
C GLY A 99 -2.15 -2.86 -11.66
N LEU A 100 -3.18 -2.30 -12.31
CA LEU A 100 -3.12 -1.88 -13.72
C LEU A 100 -2.82 -0.39 -13.94
N TYR A 101 -3.03 0.45 -12.93
CA TYR A 101 -2.98 1.92 -13.10
C TYR A 101 -1.64 2.54 -12.74
N GLY A 102 -0.77 1.80 -12.03
CA GLY A 102 0.47 2.36 -11.48
C GLY A 102 0.19 3.54 -10.55
N ASN A 103 -0.88 3.47 -9.74
CA ASN A 103 -1.26 4.54 -8.80
C ASN A 103 -1.47 4.06 -7.34
N GLY A 104 -1.87 2.80 -7.15
CA GLY A 104 -2.30 2.24 -5.87
C GLY A 104 -1.41 2.53 -4.66
N PHE A 105 -0.09 2.38 -4.81
CA PHE A 105 0.83 2.73 -3.72
C PHE A 105 0.74 4.21 -3.32
N LYS A 106 0.69 5.14 -4.29
CA LYS A 106 0.68 6.58 -4.00
C LYS A 106 -0.65 6.99 -3.38
N SER A 107 -1.77 6.58 -3.96
CA SER A 107 -3.09 6.90 -3.40
C SER A 107 -3.29 6.26 -2.03
N GLY A 108 -2.92 4.99 -1.88
CA GLY A 108 -3.07 4.25 -0.63
C GLY A 108 -2.17 4.76 0.50
N SER A 109 -0.86 4.91 0.25
CA SER A 109 0.07 5.42 1.28
C SER A 109 -0.29 6.83 1.73
N MET A 110 -0.58 7.74 0.80
CA MET A 110 -0.95 9.13 1.10
C MET A 110 -2.33 9.25 1.75
N ARG A 111 -3.19 8.24 1.63
CA ARG A 111 -4.47 8.17 2.37
C ARG A 111 -4.26 7.79 3.83
N LEU A 112 -3.29 6.91 4.11
CA LEU A 112 -3.03 6.39 5.45
C LEU A 112 -2.19 7.35 6.28
N GLY A 113 -1.22 8.03 5.68
CA GLY A 113 -0.39 9.02 6.34
C GLY A 113 0.22 10.01 5.36
N ARG A 114 0.81 11.08 5.89
CA ARG A 114 1.39 12.14 5.06
C ARG A 114 2.72 11.75 4.43
N ASP A 115 3.40 10.77 5.01
CA ASP A 115 4.78 10.44 4.69
C ASP A 115 5.02 8.94 4.71
N ALA A 116 5.81 8.46 3.75
CA ALA A 116 6.12 7.04 3.58
C ALA A 116 7.58 6.80 3.20
N LEU A 117 8.19 5.80 3.84
CA LEU A 117 9.51 5.25 3.55
C LEU A 117 9.36 3.83 3.02
N ILE A 118 10.14 3.49 1.99
CA ILE A 118 10.09 2.20 1.34
C ILE A 118 11.49 1.61 1.35
N PHE A 119 11.68 0.53 2.09
CA PHE A 119 12.90 -0.27 2.11
C PHE A 119 12.67 -1.50 1.25
N THR A 120 13.50 -1.74 0.26
CA THR A 120 13.36 -2.92 -0.60
C THR A 120 14.71 -3.58 -0.83
N LYS A 121 14.72 -4.91 -0.91
CA LYS A 121 15.91 -5.70 -1.22
C LYS A 121 15.58 -6.81 -2.20
N ASN A 122 16.46 -7.04 -3.17
CA ASN A 122 16.21 -7.98 -4.27
C ASN A 122 17.22 -9.13 -4.37
N GLY A 123 18.11 -9.26 -3.38
CA GLY A 123 19.14 -10.31 -3.31
C GLY A 123 20.51 -9.89 -3.84
N GLY A 124 20.69 -8.62 -4.19
CA GLY A 124 22.00 -8.04 -4.55
C GLY A 124 22.09 -6.54 -4.30
N CYS A 125 20.96 -5.83 -4.42
CA CYS A 125 20.84 -4.42 -4.05
C CYS A 125 19.71 -4.26 -3.03
N GLN A 126 19.91 -3.32 -2.12
CA GLN A 126 18.86 -2.81 -1.24
C GLN A 126 18.72 -1.31 -1.43
N THR A 127 17.52 -0.77 -1.37
CA THR A 127 17.26 0.64 -1.70
C THR A 127 16.19 1.18 -0.76
N VAL A 128 16.42 2.39 -0.26
CA VAL A 128 15.42 3.15 0.47
C VAL A 128 14.89 4.28 -0.42
N GLY A 129 13.58 4.50 -0.40
CA GLY A 129 12.93 5.59 -1.10
C GLY A 129 12.00 6.35 -0.16
N LEU A 130 11.86 7.66 -0.38
CA LEU A 130 10.99 8.55 0.39
C LEU A 130 9.90 9.15 -0.50
N LEU A 131 8.65 9.07 -0.04
CA LEU A 131 7.52 9.82 -0.57
C LEU A 131 6.87 10.57 0.59
N SER A 132 7.15 11.86 0.71
CA SER A 132 6.79 12.65 1.89
C SER A 132 6.21 14.00 1.52
N GLN A 133 4.96 14.25 1.92
CA GLN A 133 4.34 15.56 1.78
C GLN A 133 5.02 16.58 2.69
N THR A 134 5.44 16.16 3.89
CA THR A 134 6.13 17.02 4.86
C THR A 134 7.46 17.51 4.31
N TYR A 135 8.29 16.60 3.77
CA TYR A 135 9.53 16.94 3.08
C TYR A 135 9.30 17.97 1.97
N LEU A 136 8.37 17.69 1.05
CA LEU A 136 8.11 18.56 -0.09
C LEU A 136 7.61 19.96 0.33
N GLN A 137 6.83 20.04 1.41
CA GLN A 137 6.40 21.31 1.98
C GLN A 137 7.56 22.08 2.63
N ASN A 138 8.41 21.40 3.42
CA ASN A 138 9.54 22.02 4.11
C ASN A 138 10.52 22.66 3.13
N ILE A 139 10.82 21.98 2.02
CA ILE A 139 11.71 22.50 0.98
C ILE A 139 10.98 23.41 -0.03
N LYS A 140 9.68 23.66 0.15
CA LYS A 140 8.83 24.44 -0.77
C LYS A 140 8.94 23.98 -2.22
N ALA A 141 8.94 22.66 -2.42
CA ALA A 141 9.10 22.05 -3.74
C ALA A 141 7.97 22.47 -4.69
N GLN A 142 8.33 22.77 -5.95
CA GLN A 142 7.34 23.07 -7.00
C GLN A 142 6.86 21.80 -7.71
N ALA A 143 7.57 20.69 -7.57
CA ALA A 143 7.23 19.39 -8.13
C ALA A 143 7.51 18.28 -7.11
N VAL A 144 6.87 17.12 -7.30
CA VAL A 144 7.16 15.93 -6.50
C VAL A 144 8.61 15.47 -6.74
N ILE A 145 9.41 15.48 -5.67
CA ILE A 145 10.79 14.99 -5.63
C ILE A 145 10.82 13.76 -4.72
N VAL A 146 11.49 12.68 -5.18
CA VAL A 146 11.54 11.40 -4.47
C VAL A 146 12.99 11.00 -4.19
N PRO A 147 13.51 11.24 -2.97
CA PRO A 147 14.82 10.78 -2.56
C PRO A 147 14.92 9.24 -2.64
N ILE A 148 15.96 8.74 -3.31
CA ILE A 148 16.20 7.30 -3.49
C ILE A 148 17.68 7.01 -3.25
N VAL A 149 17.96 6.08 -2.33
CA VAL A 149 19.32 5.77 -1.89
C VAL A 149 19.58 4.26 -2.03
N PRO A 150 20.37 3.86 -3.02
CA PRO A 150 20.73 2.47 -3.23
C PRO A 150 22.01 2.06 -2.49
N PHE A 151 21.99 0.90 -1.84
CA PHE A 151 23.12 0.26 -1.18
C PHE A 151 23.39 -1.10 -1.79
N ASN A 152 24.67 -1.52 -1.76
CA ASN A 152 25.03 -2.90 -1.98
C ASN A 152 24.52 -3.75 -0.80
N GLN A 153 23.81 -4.84 -1.09
CA GLN A 153 23.17 -5.63 -0.04
C GLN A 153 24.18 -6.50 0.75
N GLN A 154 25.32 -6.87 0.15
CA GLN A 154 26.34 -7.68 0.83
C GLN A 154 27.25 -6.84 1.71
N THR A 155 27.62 -5.63 1.25
CA THR A 155 28.61 -4.79 1.95
C THR A 155 27.99 -3.64 2.73
N ASN A 156 26.69 -3.37 2.56
CA ASN A 156 26.01 -2.19 3.07
C ASN A 156 26.61 -0.85 2.61
N ILE A 157 27.46 -0.87 1.57
CA ILE A 157 28.11 0.32 1.03
C ILE A 157 27.13 1.04 0.09
N LEU A 158 27.01 2.35 0.28
CA LEU A 158 26.25 3.23 -0.61
C LEU A 158 26.78 3.13 -2.05
N PHE A 159 25.90 2.92 -3.02
CA PHE A 159 26.28 3.03 -4.43
C PHE A 159 26.50 4.51 -4.79
N LYS A 160 27.76 4.95 -4.73
CA LYS A 160 28.18 6.28 -5.19
C LYS A 160 28.22 6.35 -6.71
N ARG A 161 27.07 6.34 -7.37
CA ARG A 161 26.98 6.57 -8.82
C ARG A 161 26.15 7.82 -9.05
N GLU A 162 26.81 8.90 -9.47
CA GLU A 162 26.26 10.24 -9.71
C GLU A 162 25.72 10.89 -8.41
N GLY A 163 26.11 12.14 -8.09
CA GLY A 163 25.92 12.79 -6.78
C GLY A 163 24.49 12.88 -6.21
N TYR A 164 23.47 12.34 -6.89
CA TYR A 164 22.09 12.27 -6.39
C TYR A 164 21.93 11.38 -5.15
N SER A 165 22.78 10.35 -4.98
CA SER A 165 22.63 9.40 -3.87
C SER A 165 22.97 10.02 -2.51
N GLU A 166 23.95 10.92 -2.46
CA GLU A 166 24.36 11.62 -1.23
C GLU A 166 23.33 12.69 -0.84
N ALA A 167 22.84 13.48 -1.80
CA ALA A 167 21.76 14.45 -1.57
C ALA A 167 20.44 13.76 -1.13
N SER A 168 20.13 12.61 -1.74
CA SER A 168 18.95 11.83 -1.34
C SER A 168 19.08 11.27 0.08
N LEU A 169 20.27 10.81 0.46
CA LEU A 169 20.53 10.35 1.82
C LEU A 169 20.39 11.49 2.82
N ALA A 170 21.01 12.64 2.56
CA ALA A 170 20.87 13.83 3.39
C ALA A 170 19.40 14.22 3.60
N ALA A 171 18.61 14.27 2.52
CA ALA A 171 17.18 14.58 2.60
C ALA A 171 16.39 13.58 3.47
N ILE A 172 16.70 12.28 3.38
CA ILE A 172 16.07 11.25 4.21
C ILE A 172 16.42 11.45 5.69
N LEU A 173 17.70 11.64 6.02
CA LEU A 173 18.16 11.76 7.40
C LEU A 173 17.66 13.05 8.06
N GLU A 174 17.57 14.14 7.29
CA GLU A 174 17.10 15.43 7.78
C GLU A 174 15.58 15.43 7.99
N HIS A 175 14.81 14.96 7.00
CA HIS A 175 13.36 15.19 6.95
C HIS A 175 12.48 13.98 7.29
N SER A 176 13.04 12.78 7.44
CA SER A 176 12.27 11.59 7.84
C SER A 176 12.36 11.31 9.34
N ILE A 177 11.64 10.29 9.81
CA ILE A 177 11.72 9.78 11.19
C ILE A 177 12.99 8.96 11.47
N ILE A 178 13.77 8.65 10.43
CA ILE A 178 15.06 7.96 10.52
C ILE A 178 16.19 8.97 10.47
N LYS A 179 17.09 8.92 11.45
CA LYS A 179 18.12 9.96 11.66
C LYS A 179 19.55 9.49 11.40
N SER A 180 19.75 8.19 11.14
CA SER A 180 21.07 7.62 10.90
C SER A 180 21.06 6.56 9.78
N GLN A 181 22.22 6.29 9.20
CA GLN A 181 22.35 5.21 8.20
C GLN A 181 22.17 3.84 8.87
N GLU A 182 22.59 3.71 10.12
CA GLU A 182 22.46 2.52 10.96
C GLU A 182 20.99 2.14 11.17
N GLU A 183 20.12 3.12 11.40
CA GLU A 183 18.68 2.92 11.45
C GLU A 183 18.13 2.44 10.10
N ILE A 184 18.56 3.02 8.97
CA ILE A 184 18.17 2.54 7.63
C ILE A 184 18.53 1.06 7.46
N LEU A 185 19.75 0.66 7.87
CA LEU A 185 20.19 -0.74 7.82
C LEU A 185 19.33 -1.65 8.72
N THR A 186 19.01 -1.20 9.93
CA THR A 186 18.10 -1.92 10.84
C THR A 186 16.73 -2.18 10.19
N HIS A 187 16.22 -1.23 9.41
CA HIS A 187 14.99 -1.41 8.64
C HIS A 187 15.13 -2.44 7.51
N PHE A 188 16.27 -2.51 6.81
CA PHE A 188 16.53 -3.58 5.83
C PHE A 188 16.63 -4.97 6.47
N ASP A 189 17.26 -5.05 7.65
CA ASP A 189 17.44 -6.30 8.40
C ASP A 189 16.10 -6.85 8.93
N SER A 190 15.16 -5.97 9.24
CA SER A 190 13.81 -6.37 9.68
C SER A 190 12.96 -7.06 8.60
N ILE A 191 13.38 -7.06 7.33
CA ILE A 191 12.70 -7.81 6.27
C ILE A 191 13.17 -9.29 6.34
N PRO A 192 12.27 -10.28 6.53
CA PRO A 192 12.61 -11.63 7.01
C PRO A 192 13.27 -12.58 5.98
N SER A 193 13.76 -12.07 4.86
CA SER A 193 14.30 -12.87 3.73
C SER A 193 15.51 -12.16 3.12
N LYS A 194 16.18 -12.74 2.10
CA LYS A 194 17.14 -12.00 1.26
C LYS A 194 16.45 -11.04 0.29
N LYS A 195 15.14 -11.21 0.07
CA LYS A 195 14.31 -10.40 -0.82
C LYS A 195 13.03 -9.97 -0.11
N GLY A 196 12.51 -8.81 -0.45
CA GLY A 196 11.24 -8.32 0.10
C GLY A 196 11.19 -6.79 0.15
N THR A 197 10.07 -6.27 0.64
CA THR A 197 9.86 -4.83 0.81
C THR A 197 9.26 -4.57 2.18
N LYS A 198 9.68 -3.49 2.84
CA LYS A 198 9.07 -2.92 4.03
C LYS A 198 8.66 -1.48 3.72
N ILE A 199 7.40 -1.17 3.92
CA ILE A 199 6.84 0.17 3.81
C ILE A 199 6.55 0.64 5.24
N LEU A 200 6.93 1.88 5.51
CA LEU A 200 6.70 2.56 6.78
C LEU A 200 5.95 3.85 6.49
N ILE A 201 4.73 3.99 7.02
CA ILE A 201 3.88 5.17 6.85
C ILE A 201 3.68 5.83 8.20
N TRP A 202 4.04 7.11 8.31
CA TRP A 202 3.90 7.90 9.54
C TRP A 202 3.16 9.21 9.26
N ASN A 203 2.99 10.02 10.29
CA ASN A 203 2.07 11.15 10.26
C ASN A 203 0.68 10.67 9.82
N ILE A 204 0.21 9.62 10.51
CA ILE A 204 -1.06 8.92 10.24
C ILE A 204 -2.21 9.92 10.31
N ARG A 205 -3.20 9.74 9.43
CA ARG A 205 -4.36 10.63 9.36
C ARG A 205 -5.12 10.65 10.68
N ARG A 206 -5.46 11.86 11.14
CA ARG A 206 -6.19 12.12 12.37
C ARG A 206 -7.52 12.80 12.07
N ALA A 207 -8.54 12.48 12.85
CA ALA A 207 -9.83 13.14 12.82
C ALA A 207 -9.76 14.51 13.50
N LYS A 208 -10.87 15.27 13.47
CA LYS A 208 -10.95 16.63 14.03
C LYS A 208 -10.69 16.69 15.53
N ASP A 209 -10.93 15.58 16.24
CA ASP A 209 -10.65 15.43 17.67
C ASP A 209 -9.17 15.11 17.97
N GLY A 210 -8.32 15.03 16.94
CA GLY A 210 -6.90 14.72 17.05
C GLY A 210 -6.57 13.24 17.19
N LYS A 211 -7.57 12.35 17.30
CA LYS A 211 -7.36 10.90 17.34
C LYS A 211 -7.07 10.35 15.95
N THR A 212 -6.38 9.22 15.87
CA THR A 212 -6.14 8.54 14.59
C THR A 212 -7.46 8.02 14.00
N GLU A 213 -7.59 8.06 12.68
CA GLU A 213 -8.79 7.52 12.00
C GLU A 213 -8.92 6.00 12.12
N ILE A 214 -7.81 5.33 12.38
CA ILE A 214 -7.75 3.90 12.66
C ILE A 214 -7.43 3.76 14.16
N ASP A 215 -8.22 2.93 14.83
CA ASP A 215 -8.03 2.50 16.19
C ASP A 215 -7.11 1.26 16.22
N PHE A 216 -6.03 1.38 16.98
CA PHE A 216 -4.97 0.39 17.12
C PHE A 216 -4.95 -0.29 18.49
N ASP A 217 -5.76 0.22 19.43
CA ASP A 217 -5.63 -0.03 20.86
C ASP A 217 -6.78 -0.90 21.40
N SER A 218 -8.00 -0.72 20.88
CA SER A 218 -9.17 -1.47 21.39
C SER A 218 -9.08 -2.98 21.17
N ASP A 219 -8.36 -3.42 20.13
CA ASP A 219 -8.07 -4.83 19.89
C ASP A 219 -6.60 -5.00 19.49
N SER A 220 -5.82 -5.59 20.39
CA SER A 220 -4.39 -5.87 20.15
C SER A 220 -4.10 -6.70 18.90
N SER A 221 -5.10 -7.40 18.35
CA SER A 221 -4.98 -8.23 17.16
C SER A 221 -5.66 -7.67 15.92
N ASP A 222 -6.18 -6.44 15.94
CA ASP A 222 -6.92 -5.88 14.81
C ASP A 222 -6.64 -4.39 14.64
N PHE A 223 -6.95 -3.87 13.45
CA PHE A 223 -7.08 -2.44 13.19
C PHE A 223 -8.55 -2.16 12.97
N ARG A 224 -9.12 -1.26 13.79
CA ARG A 224 -10.56 -1.00 13.80
C ARG A 224 -10.88 0.42 13.39
N LEU A 225 -12.10 0.65 12.91
CA LEU A 225 -12.63 2.00 12.78
C LEU A 225 -13.26 2.44 14.11
N PRO A 226 -13.00 3.68 14.56
CA PRO A 226 -13.70 4.27 15.70
C PRO A 226 -15.22 4.36 15.47
N GLU A 227 -16.01 4.32 16.54
CA GLU A 227 -17.49 4.35 16.49
C GLU A 227 -18.06 5.56 15.72
N ILE A 228 -17.41 6.73 15.80
CA ILE A 228 -17.85 7.94 15.09
C ILE A 228 -17.92 7.69 13.57
N HIS A 229 -16.91 7.01 13.02
CA HIS A 229 -16.89 6.66 11.60
C HIS A 229 -17.91 5.56 11.26
N LEU A 230 -18.25 4.71 12.23
CA LEU A 230 -19.27 3.68 12.03
C LEU A 230 -20.64 4.28 11.82
N GLU A 231 -21.03 5.32 12.56
CA GLU A 231 -22.33 5.99 12.40
C GLU A 231 -22.45 6.72 11.06
N GLU A 232 -21.40 7.43 10.64
CA GLU A 232 -21.36 8.04 9.30
C GLU A 232 -21.48 6.97 8.19
N LEU A 233 -20.81 5.83 8.37
CA LEU A 233 -20.87 4.71 7.44
C LEU A 233 -22.25 4.02 7.46
N LYS A 234 -22.91 3.86 8.61
CA LYS A 234 -24.30 3.39 8.72
C LYS A 234 -25.23 4.26 7.89
N GLN A 235 -25.11 5.56 8.05
CA GLN A 235 -25.96 6.52 7.35
C GLN A 235 -25.73 6.45 5.85
N GLY A 236 -24.46 6.39 5.41
CA GLY A 236 -24.11 6.22 4.00
C GLY A 236 -24.67 4.93 3.38
N LEU A 237 -24.50 3.79 4.04
CA LEU A 237 -24.98 2.49 3.56
C LEU A 237 -26.51 2.39 3.52
N ARG A 238 -27.21 3.05 4.45
CA ARG A 238 -28.68 3.15 4.44
C ARG A 238 -29.15 4.03 3.28
N ASN A 239 -28.49 5.17 3.06
CA ASN A 239 -28.83 6.08 1.96
C ASN A 239 -28.60 5.45 0.57
N SER A 240 -27.61 4.56 0.43
CA SER A 240 -27.37 3.83 -0.82
C SER A 240 -28.25 2.60 -1.02
N GLY A 241 -29.11 2.25 -0.04
CA GLY A 241 -29.94 1.04 -0.06
C GLY A 241 -29.16 -0.26 0.15
N THR A 242 -27.87 -0.18 0.50
CA THR A 242 -26.99 -1.34 0.71
C THR A 242 -27.24 -2.02 2.07
N LEU A 243 -27.67 -1.25 3.07
CA LEU A 243 -28.00 -1.76 4.41
C LEU A 243 -29.45 -1.44 4.75
N ARG A 244 -30.24 -2.46 5.10
CA ARG A 244 -31.61 -2.26 5.58
C ARG A 244 -31.60 -1.67 7.00
N PRO A 245 -32.62 -0.90 7.42
CA PRO A 245 -32.65 -0.26 8.74
C PRO A 245 -32.42 -1.22 9.92
N GLU A 246 -32.90 -2.46 9.78
CA GLU A 246 -32.87 -3.50 10.81
C GLU A 246 -31.57 -4.33 10.84
N GLN A 247 -30.67 -4.12 9.86
CA GLN A 247 -29.43 -4.87 9.75
C GLN A 247 -28.27 -4.16 10.45
N ASN A 248 -27.49 -4.94 11.21
CA ASN A 248 -26.20 -4.49 11.73
C ASN A 248 -25.18 -4.36 10.60
N ILE A 249 -24.22 -3.45 10.77
CA ILE A 249 -23.10 -3.34 9.84
C ILE A 249 -22.27 -4.62 9.89
N PRO A 250 -21.96 -5.24 8.73
CA PRO A 250 -21.02 -6.35 8.66
C PRO A 250 -19.62 -5.98 9.16
N ASP A 251 -18.98 -6.89 9.90
CA ASP A 251 -17.65 -6.68 10.51
C ASP A 251 -16.59 -6.16 9.53
N MET A 252 -16.67 -6.55 8.25
CA MET A 252 -15.74 -6.12 7.21
C MET A 252 -15.65 -4.60 7.05
N TYR A 253 -16.64 -3.83 7.48
CA TYR A 253 -16.62 -2.38 7.33
C TYR A 253 -15.79 -1.67 8.41
N TYR A 254 -15.62 -2.30 9.58
CA TYR A 254 -14.96 -1.67 10.73
C TYR A 254 -13.82 -2.51 11.34
N SER A 255 -13.69 -3.78 11.00
CA SER A 255 -12.57 -4.66 11.38
C SER A 255 -11.71 -4.96 10.15
N LEU A 256 -10.43 -4.55 10.18
CA LEU A 256 -9.51 -4.83 9.09
C LEU A 256 -9.31 -6.34 8.95
N ARG A 257 -9.19 -7.08 10.05
CA ARG A 257 -9.10 -8.54 10.04
C ARG A 257 -10.29 -9.18 9.31
N ALA A 258 -11.51 -8.73 9.58
CA ALA A 258 -12.70 -9.23 8.91
C ALA A 258 -12.67 -8.92 7.41
N TYR A 259 -12.33 -7.69 7.03
CA TYR A 259 -12.19 -7.28 5.62
C TYR A 259 -11.16 -8.13 4.88
N LEU A 260 -9.97 -8.29 5.46
CA LEU A 260 -8.87 -9.05 4.87
C LEU A 260 -9.20 -10.55 4.74
N SER A 261 -10.11 -11.08 5.56
CA SER A 261 -10.55 -12.48 5.45
C SER A 261 -11.30 -12.78 4.16
N ILE A 262 -11.90 -11.76 3.52
CA ILE A 262 -12.71 -11.91 2.31
C ILE A 262 -12.17 -11.13 1.11
N LEU A 263 -11.02 -10.46 1.26
CA LEU A 263 -10.44 -9.59 0.23
C LEU A 263 -10.17 -10.33 -1.09
N TYR A 264 -9.76 -11.60 -1.01
CA TYR A 264 -9.44 -12.41 -2.18
C TYR A 264 -10.33 -13.64 -2.29
N LEU A 265 -10.94 -13.84 -3.47
CA LEU A 265 -11.70 -15.05 -3.76
C LEU A 265 -10.85 -16.33 -3.67
N LYS A 266 -9.57 -16.25 -4.08
CA LYS A 266 -8.58 -17.32 -3.97
C LYS A 266 -7.28 -16.75 -3.39
N PRO A 267 -7.11 -16.79 -2.05
CA PRO A 267 -5.96 -16.20 -1.38
C PRO A 267 -4.67 -16.95 -1.77
N ARG A 268 -3.66 -16.21 -2.26
CA ARG A 268 -2.32 -16.73 -2.58
C ARG A 268 -1.26 -16.29 -1.57
N THR A 269 -1.44 -15.09 -1.02
CA THR A 269 -0.58 -14.48 0.00
C THR A 269 -1.20 -14.67 1.37
N GLN A 270 -0.40 -15.07 2.36
CA GLN A 270 -0.84 -15.08 3.75
C GLN A 270 -0.71 -13.67 4.33
N VAL A 271 -1.80 -13.13 4.85
CA VAL A 271 -1.80 -11.85 5.53
C VAL A 271 -1.67 -12.08 7.03
N ILE A 272 -0.71 -11.42 7.67
CA ILE A 272 -0.48 -11.45 9.12
C ILE A 272 -0.73 -10.04 9.63
N LEU A 273 -1.81 -9.85 10.38
CA LEU A 273 -2.15 -8.57 11.00
C LEU A 273 -1.82 -8.66 12.49
N ARG A 274 -1.03 -7.71 13.01
CA ARG A 274 -0.69 -7.64 14.45
C ARG A 274 -0.11 -8.96 14.99
N GLY A 275 0.84 -9.52 14.24
CA GLY A 275 1.47 -10.82 14.54
C GLY A 275 0.56 -12.05 14.37
N LYS A 276 -0.76 -11.89 14.16
CA LYS A 276 -1.70 -13.02 14.01
C LYS A 276 -2.16 -13.17 12.57
N LYS A 277 -1.95 -14.38 12.02
CA LYS A 277 -2.41 -14.77 10.68
C LYS A 277 -3.91 -14.51 10.52
N VAL A 278 -4.30 -13.86 9.44
CA VAL A 278 -5.70 -13.70 9.03
C VAL A 278 -6.14 -14.97 8.31
N LEU A 279 -7.23 -15.57 8.79
CA LEU A 279 -7.80 -16.75 8.15
C LEU A 279 -8.70 -16.31 7.00
N ALA A 280 -8.25 -16.52 5.77
CA ALA A 280 -9.03 -16.22 4.60
C ALA A 280 -10.24 -17.17 4.49
N LYS A 281 -11.42 -16.61 4.31
CA LYS A 281 -12.68 -17.32 4.10
C LYS A 281 -12.86 -17.52 2.61
N LEU A 282 -12.92 -18.78 2.19
CA LEU A 282 -13.41 -19.12 0.86
C LEU A 282 -14.93 -18.95 0.89
N VAL A 283 -15.42 -17.80 0.40
CA VAL A 283 -16.85 -17.48 0.43
C VAL A 283 -17.67 -18.63 -0.13
N SER A 284 -17.28 -19.19 -1.27
CA SER A 284 -17.95 -20.35 -1.90
C SER A 284 -18.02 -21.61 -1.04
N LYS A 285 -17.18 -21.76 -0.01
CA LYS A 285 -17.19 -22.90 0.93
C LYS A 285 -17.83 -22.59 2.27
N SER A 286 -18.22 -21.34 2.50
CA SER A 286 -18.74 -20.84 3.78
C SER A 286 -20.26 -20.67 3.75
N LEU A 287 -20.92 -21.24 2.74
CA LEU A 287 -22.34 -21.04 2.42
C LEU A 287 -23.09 -22.37 2.51
N THR A 288 -24.36 -22.29 2.90
CA THR A 288 -25.34 -23.38 2.84
C THR A 288 -26.19 -23.24 1.58
N HIS A 289 -26.65 -24.35 1.00
CA HIS A 289 -27.50 -24.37 -0.21
C HIS A 289 -26.83 -23.69 -1.43
N ILE A 290 -25.62 -24.13 -1.77
CA ILE A 290 -24.85 -23.55 -2.89
C ILE A 290 -25.52 -23.91 -4.22
N GLU A 291 -25.90 -22.89 -4.98
CA GLU A 291 -26.34 -23.01 -6.36
C GLU A 291 -25.33 -22.33 -7.32
N HIS A 292 -25.32 -22.80 -8.57
CA HIS A 292 -24.44 -22.30 -9.61
C HIS A 292 -25.28 -21.84 -10.79
N ASP A 293 -24.98 -20.63 -11.30
CA ASP A 293 -25.61 -20.11 -12.51
C ASP A 293 -24.54 -19.67 -13.52
N VAL A 294 -24.94 -19.43 -14.75
CA VAL A 294 -24.06 -19.04 -15.85
C VAL A 294 -24.57 -17.75 -16.48
N TYR A 295 -23.78 -16.69 -16.35
CA TYR A 295 -24.04 -15.45 -17.06
C TYR A 295 -23.28 -15.41 -18.39
N LYS A 296 -24.03 -15.13 -19.46
CA LYS A 296 -23.51 -14.95 -20.82
C LYS A 296 -23.63 -13.48 -21.24
N PRO A 297 -22.59 -12.67 -21.09
CA PRO A 297 -22.60 -11.28 -21.56
C PRO A 297 -22.71 -11.23 -23.09
N GLN A 298 -23.52 -10.29 -23.61
CA GLN A 298 -23.75 -10.16 -25.06
C GLN A 298 -22.48 -9.79 -25.85
N PHE A 299 -21.51 -9.15 -25.19
CA PHE A 299 -20.28 -8.65 -25.78
C PHE A 299 -19.08 -9.61 -25.67
N SER A 300 -19.27 -10.83 -25.14
CA SER A 300 -18.20 -11.83 -25.06
C SER A 300 -18.70 -13.24 -25.35
N VAL A 301 -17.89 -14.00 -26.08
CA VAL A 301 -18.15 -15.43 -26.38
C VAL A 301 -17.82 -16.33 -25.17
N SER A 302 -17.24 -15.76 -24.10
CA SER A 302 -16.83 -16.48 -22.90
C SER A 302 -17.93 -16.49 -21.85
N PHE A 303 -18.21 -17.67 -21.28
CA PHE A 303 -19.14 -17.83 -20.16
C PHE A 303 -18.51 -17.34 -18.85
N CYS A 304 -19.28 -16.64 -18.03
CA CYS A 304 -18.92 -16.37 -16.63
C CYS A 304 -19.80 -17.23 -15.72
N HIS A 305 -19.16 -18.11 -14.94
CA HIS A 305 -19.86 -18.81 -13.87
C HIS A 305 -20.13 -17.83 -12.72
N LEU A 306 -21.40 -17.67 -12.38
CA LEU A 306 -21.84 -16.90 -11.23
C LEU A 306 -22.16 -17.87 -10.09
N LEU A 307 -21.79 -17.47 -8.87
CA LEU A 307 -22.36 -18.06 -7.66
C LEU A 307 -23.63 -17.27 -7.37
N ILE A 308 -24.79 -17.93 -7.34
CA ILE A 308 -26.07 -17.29 -7.05
C ILE A 308 -26.65 -17.89 -5.77
N PHE A 309 -27.47 -17.09 -5.09
CA PHE A 309 -28.16 -17.45 -3.86
C PHE A 309 -29.66 -17.38 -4.09
N SER A 310 -30.39 -18.41 -3.66
CA SER A 310 -31.81 -18.30 -3.34
C SER A 310 -31.97 -18.02 -1.85
N SER A 311 -32.86 -17.08 -1.51
CA SER A 311 -33.23 -16.73 -0.13
C SER A 311 -34.19 -17.74 0.48
#